data_AF-A0A1J0ABU6-F1
#
_entry.id   AF-A0A1J0ABU6-F1
#
_cell.length_a   1.000
_cell.length_b   1.000
_cell.length_c   1.000
_cell.angle_alpha   90.00
_cell.angle_beta   90.00
_cell.angle_gamma   90.00
#
_symmetry.space_group_name_H-M   'P 1'
#
loop_
_entity.id
_entity.type
_entity.pdbx_description
1 polymer ?
#
loop_
_entity_poly.entity_id
_entity_poly.type
_entity_poly.pdbx_seq_one_letter_code
_entity_poly.pdbx_strand_id
1 'polypeptide(L)'
;MPFSYLSKIKPARTLQLIEVKQLRWERNQYGKCKAFILDDIYNCADLGFSITDPAITAKINPDQEVSSHCLLCMSLAQPWQGGNDPEPMCYRLVAGVIELLPEITLIGQEMQRVGWTITQGRHYLQNQFSKQSRYQLMARKPKHLCNFSKVYPPLSRSTV
;
A
#
# COMPACT_ATOMS: atom_id res chain seq x y z
N MET A 1 3.31 1.92 17.87
CA MET A 1 4.64 1.29 17.96
C MET A 1 5.54 2.22 18.76
N PRO A 2 6.21 1.73 19.83
CA PRO A 2 7.10 2.55 20.64
C PRO A 2 8.25 3.14 19.81
N PHE A 3 8.52 4.43 19.98
CA PHE A 3 9.60 5.10 19.25
C PHE A 3 10.98 4.54 19.58
N SER A 4 11.20 4.08 20.81
CA SER A 4 12.45 3.43 21.23
C SER A 4 12.71 2.14 20.46
N TYR A 5 11.67 1.36 20.15
CA TYR A 5 11.78 0.16 19.34
C TYR A 5 12.25 0.49 17.92
N LEU A 6 11.64 1.48 17.28
CA LEU A 6 12.04 1.95 15.95
C LEU A 6 13.48 2.46 15.91
N SER A 7 13.90 3.18 16.95
CA SER A 7 15.24 3.76 17.06
C SER A 7 16.35 2.70 17.12
N LYS A 8 16.02 1.49 17.60
CA LYS A 8 16.94 0.34 17.66
C LYS A 8 17.10 -0.39 16.33
N ILE A 9 16.16 -0.22 15.40
CA ILE A 9 16.18 -0.92 14.11
C ILE A 9 16.82 -0.02 13.06
N LYS A 10 18.01 -0.40 12.56
CA LYS A 10 18.71 0.32 11.50
C LYS A 10 18.99 -0.62 10.30
N PRO A 11 18.55 -0.28 9.08
CA PRO A 11 17.70 0.86 8.73
C PRO A 11 16.25 0.65 9.17
N ALA A 12 15.59 1.71 9.65
CA ALA A 12 14.17 1.67 9.95
C ALA A 12 13.38 1.53 8.63
N ARG A 13 12.90 0.32 8.34
CA ARG A 13 12.02 0.06 7.18
C ARG A 13 10.60 0.49 7.54
N THR A 14 10.36 1.79 7.50
CA THR A 14 9.08 2.40 7.91
C THR A 14 8.03 2.43 6.81
N LEU A 15 8.47 2.32 5.54
CA LEU A 15 7.60 2.29 4.38
C LEU A 15 7.29 0.85 3.96
N GLN A 16 6.01 0.52 3.80
CA GLN A 16 5.55 -0.79 3.37
C GLN A 16 4.56 -0.62 2.24
N LEU A 17 4.63 -1.49 1.22
CA LEU A 17 3.62 -1.57 0.17
C LEU A 17 2.85 -2.86 0.36
N ILE A 18 1.53 -2.76 0.49
CA ILE A 18 0.63 -3.91 0.66
C ILE A 18 -0.47 -3.86 -0.39
N GLU A 19 -0.92 -5.03 -0.84
CA GLU A 19 -2.11 -5.16 -1.68
C GLU A 19 -3.33 -5.40 -0.81
N VAL A 20 -4.38 -4.61 -1.00
CA VAL A 20 -5.63 -4.75 -0.29
C VAL A 20 -6.75 -4.96 -1.31
N LYS A 21 -7.51 -6.04 -1.17
CA LYS A 21 -8.62 -6.39 -2.06
C LYS A 21 -9.94 -5.81 -1.58
N GLN A 22 -10.10 -5.67 -0.27
CA GLN A 22 -11.28 -5.08 0.34
C GLN A 22 -10.89 -3.93 1.26
N LEU A 23 -11.19 -2.72 0.81
CA LEU A 23 -10.92 -1.49 1.53
C LEU A 23 -12.21 -0.68 1.70
N ARG A 24 -12.46 -0.22 2.93
CA ARG A 24 -13.53 0.72 3.25
C ARG A 24 -12.96 2.08 3.60
N TRP A 25 -13.58 3.13 3.09
CA TRP A 25 -13.21 4.51 3.33
C TRP A 25 -14.26 5.18 4.21
N GLU A 26 -13.82 6.00 5.16
CA GLU A 26 -14.71 6.83 5.96
C GLU A 26 -14.16 8.25 6.04
N ARG A 27 -15.03 9.23 5.85
CA ARG A 27 -14.71 10.64 6.09
C ARG A 27 -15.52 11.11 7.30
N ASN A 28 -14.83 11.59 8.32
CA ASN A 28 -15.50 12.11 9.50
C ASN A 28 -16.05 13.53 9.27
N GLN A 29 -16.83 14.03 10.24
CA GLN A 29 -17.40 15.38 10.23
C GLN A 29 -16.36 16.53 10.14
N TYR A 30 -15.10 16.24 10.47
CA TYR A 30 -13.98 17.19 10.39
C TYR A 30 -13.22 17.08 9.06
N GLY A 31 -13.73 16.31 8.10
CA GLY A 31 -13.12 16.10 6.79
C GLY A 31 -11.90 15.19 6.79
N LYS A 32 -11.53 14.57 7.93
CA LYS A 32 -10.43 13.59 7.99
C LYS A 32 -10.89 12.26 7.42
N CYS A 33 -10.09 11.72 6.50
CA CYS A 33 -10.34 10.44 5.87
C CYS A 33 -9.57 9.32 6.56
N LYS A 34 -10.25 8.18 6.76
CA LYS A 34 -9.68 6.94 7.28
C LYS A 34 -9.92 5.79 6.30
N ALA A 35 -8.97 4.88 6.25
CA ALA A 35 -9.03 3.63 5.52
C ALA A 35 -9.12 2.46 6.50
N PHE A 36 -10.00 1.50 6.22
CA PHE A 36 -10.19 0.26 6.98
C PHE A 36 -9.93 -0.93 6.07
N ILE A 37 -8.90 -1.71 6.40
CA ILE A 37 -8.46 -2.88 5.64
C ILE A 37 -9.28 -4.08 6.09
N LEU A 38 -10.15 -4.59 5.23
CA LEU A 38 -11.08 -5.68 5.57
C LEU A 38 -10.55 -7.07 5.18
N ASP A 39 -9.40 -7.13 4.51
CA ASP A 39 -8.72 -8.36 4.16
C ASP A 39 -8.26 -9.11 5.43
N ASP A 40 -8.85 -10.29 5.68
CA ASP A 40 -8.58 -11.14 6.86
C ASP A 40 -7.09 -11.44 7.08
N ILE A 41 -6.31 -11.53 5.99
CA ILE A 41 -4.87 -11.80 6.03
C ILE A 41 -4.08 -10.77 6.86
N TYR A 42 -4.62 -9.56 7.05
CA TYR A 42 -3.98 -8.51 7.83
C TYR A 42 -4.50 -8.37 9.25
N ASN A 43 -5.64 -8.98 9.59
CA ASN A 43 -6.22 -8.99 10.94
C ASN A 43 -6.30 -7.58 11.58
N CYS A 44 -6.82 -6.60 10.83
CA CYS A 44 -6.87 -5.19 11.25
C CYS A 44 -8.13 -4.45 10.81
N ALA A 45 -9.25 -5.17 10.60
CA ALA A 45 -10.51 -4.60 10.13
C ALA A 45 -11.13 -3.56 11.08
N ASP A 46 -10.79 -3.62 12.38
CA ASP A 46 -11.18 -2.68 13.42
C ASP A 46 -10.29 -1.43 13.50
N LEU A 47 -9.16 -1.42 12.79
CA LEU A 47 -8.18 -0.34 12.84
C LEU A 47 -8.37 0.63 11.66
N GLY A 48 -8.78 1.87 11.98
CA GLY A 48 -8.86 2.94 11.01
C GLY A 48 -7.51 3.66 10.83
N PHE A 49 -6.92 3.56 9.64
CA PHE A 49 -5.66 4.22 9.30
C PHE A 49 -5.92 5.61 8.72
N SER A 50 -5.27 6.63 9.26
CA SER A 50 -5.34 7.99 8.70
C SER A 50 -4.77 8.03 7.29
N ILE A 51 -5.43 8.73 6.39
CA ILE A 51 -4.97 8.93 5.01
C ILE A 51 -4.32 10.30 4.90
N THR A 52 -3.14 10.33 4.28
CA THR A 52 -2.38 11.56 4.02
C THR A 52 -2.12 11.81 2.54
N ASP A 53 -2.58 10.89 1.68
CA ASP A 53 -2.55 11.06 0.23
C ASP A 53 -3.53 12.17 -0.19
N PRO A 54 -3.04 13.30 -0.72
CA PRO A 54 -3.90 14.44 -1.07
C PRO A 54 -4.82 14.14 -2.25
N ALA A 55 -4.37 13.31 -3.22
CA ALA A 55 -5.16 12.98 -4.39
C ALA A 55 -6.37 12.12 -4.02
N ILE A 56 -6.17 11.17 -3.12
CA ILE A 56 -7.25 10.29 -2.64
C ILE A 56 -8.17 11.03 -1.68
N THR A 57 -7.62 11.84 -0.77
CA THR A 57 -8.44 12.64 0.14
C THR A 57 -9.38 13.58 -0.61
N ALA A 58 -8.96 14.08 -1.79
CA ALA A 58 -9.82 14.86 -2.68
C ALA A 58 -10.89 14.01 -3.42
N LYS A 59 -10.57 12.74 -3.73
CA LYS A 59 -11.47 11.78 -4.40
C LYS A 59 -12.49 11.13 -3.48
N ILE A 60 -12.23 11.02 -2.17
CA ILE A 60 -13.19 10.50 -1.17
C ILE A 60 -14.27 11.57 -0.96
N ASN A 61 -15.15 11.67 -1.96
CA ASN A 61 -16.42 12.37 -1.94
C ASN A 61 -17.52 11.32 -2.11
N PRO A 62 -18.74 11.57 -1.60
CA PRO A 62 -19.84 10.62 -1.67
C PRO A 62 -20.19 10.19 -3.12
N ASP A 63 -19.85 11.01 -4.12
CA ASP A 63 -20.19 10.78 -5.53
C ASP A 63 -19.07 10.12 -6.36
N GLN A 64 -17.94 9.77 -5.76
CA GLN A 64 -16.83 9.12 -6.44
C GLN A 64 -16.50 7.76 -5.83
N GLU A 65 -16.60 6.70 -6.65
CA GLU A 65 -16.14 5.37 -6.30
C GLU A 65 -14.61 5.32 -6.39
N VAL A 66 -13.96 5.22 -5.23
CA VAL A 66 -12.56 4.79 -5.15
C VAL A 66 -12.53 3.26 -5.12
N SER A 67 -11.70 2.64 -5.95
CA SER A 67 -11.61 1.17 -6.01
C SER A 67 -11.33 0.57 -4.62
N SER A 68 -12.02 -0.51 -4.29
CA SER A 68 -11.76 -1.30 -3.08
C SER A 68 -10.47 -2.14 -3.19
N HIS A 69 -10.02 -2.41 -4.42
CA HIS A 69 -8.78 -3.14 -4.70
C HIS A 69 -7.66 -2.16 -5.05
N CYS A 70 -6.65 -2.08 -4.19
CA CYS A 70 -5.57 -1.11 -4.33
C CYS A 70 -4.24 -1.60 -3.73
N LEU A 71 -3.15 -0.95 -4.10
CA LEU A 71 -1.89 -1.02 -3.37
C LEU A 71 -1.82 0.18 -2.41
N LEU A 72 -1.64 -0.10 -1.11
CA LEU A 72 -1.46 0.91 -0.09
C LEU A 72 0.02 1.07 0.24
N CYS A 73 0.49 2.30 0.15
CA CYS A 73 1.77 2.73 0.69
C CYS A 73 1.58 3.10 2.16
N MET A 74 1.88 2.16 3.05
CA MET A 74 1.82 2.34 4.49
C MET A 74 3.11 2.98 4.99
N SER A 75 2.98 4.00 5.84
CA SER A 75 4.11 4.66 6.50
C SER A 75 3.86 4.76 8.00
N LEU A 76 4.89 5.09 8.75
CA LEU A 76 4.78 5.46 10.15
C LEU A 76 4.71 6.98 10.29
N ALA A 77 3.76 7.44 11.08
CA ALA A 77 3.64 8.82 11.49
C ALA A 77 4.85 9.24 12.34
N GLN A 78 5.04 10.56 12.46
CA GLN A 78 5.94 11.12 13.46
C GLN A 78 5.59 10.58 14.86
N PRO A 79 6.58 10.39 15.74
CA PRO A 79 6.32 10.04 17.13
C PRO A 79 5.37 11.04 17.76
N TRP A 80 4.32 10.53 18.40
CA TRP A 80 3.32 11.32 19.08
C TRP A 80 3.13 10.79 20.49
N GLN A 81 3.04 11.70 21.46
CA GLN A 81 2.83 11.37 22.86
C GLN A 81 1.52 12.03 23.29
N GLY A 82 0.54 11.22 23.67
CA GLY A 82 -0.72 11.71 24.19
C GLY A 82 -0.60 11.94 25.70
N GLY A 83 -0.76 13.17 26.16
CA GLY A 83 -0.84 13.51 27.58
C GLY A 83 0.18 12.78 28.46
N ASN A 84 -0.30 11.86 29.31
CA ASN A 84 0.49 11.13 30.33
C ASN A 84 1.19 9.85 29.82
N ASP A 85 1.18 9.57 28.51
CA ASP A 85 1.86 8.38 27.99
C ASP A 85 3.36 8.43 28.34
N PRO A 86 3.96 7.35 28.86
CA PRO A 86 5.36 7.34 29.28
C PRO A 86 6.35 7.35 28.11
N GLU A 87 5.91 6.96 26.90
CA GLU A 87 6.75 6.89 25.71
C GLU A 87 6.01 7.37 24.45
N PRO A 88 6.66 8.16 23.56
CA PRO A 88 6.09 8.50 22.26
C PRO A 88 5.80 7.28 21.38
N MET A 89 4.63 7.28 20.76
CA MET A 89 4.14 6.23 19.87
C MET A 89 4.13 6.70 18.41
N CYS A 90 4.59 5.83 17.51
CA CYS A 90 4.41 5.98 16.08
C CYS A 90 3.23 5.12 15.63
N TYR A 91 2.23 5.75 15.02
CA TYR A 91 1.08 5.06 14.40
C TYR A 91 1.33 4.81 12.93
N ARG A 92 0.67 3.79 12.37
CA ARG A 92 0.66 3.57 10.92
C ARG A 92 -0.37 4.47 10.25
N LEU A 93 -0.04 4.92 9.04
CA LEU A 93 -0.91 5.72 8.19
C LEU A 93 -0.80 5.27 6.74
N VAL A 94 -1.80 5.63 5.92
CA VAL A 94 -1.78 5.48 4.47
C VAL A 94 -1.17 6.74 3.88
N ALA A 95 0.06 6.62 3.36
CA ALA A 95 0.81 7.69 2.72
C ALA A 95 0.52 7.82 1.22
N GLY A 96 0.03 6.76 0.59
CA GLY A 96 -0.31 6.73 -0.81
C GLY A 96 -1.23 5.57 -1.16
N VAL A 97 -2.06 5.75 -2.17
CA VAL A 97 -2.94 4.70 -2.71
C VAL A 97 -2.73 4.61 -4.22
N ILE A 98 -2.60 3.38 -4.71
CA ILE A 98 -2.59 3.09 -6.14
C ILE A 98 -3.79 2.19 -6.40
N GLU A 99 -4.81 2.73 -7.04
CA GLU A 99 -6.00 1.97 -7.44
C GLU A 99 -5.59 0.89 -8.46
N LEU A 100 -5.98 -0.35 -8.19
CA LEU A 100 -5.84 -1.43 -9.15
C LEU A 100 -7.13 -1.51 -9.95
N LEU A 101 -7.02 -1.20 -11.23
CA LEU A 101 -8.16 -1.20 -12.13
C LEU A 101 -8.63 -2.64 -12.40
N PRO A 102 -9.95 -2.88 -12.57
CA PRO A 102 -10.49 -4.20 -12.84
C PRO A 102 -9.81 -4.91 -14.01
N GLU A 103 -9.43 -4.18 -15.05
CA GLU A 103 -8.76 -4.72 -16.24
C GLU A 103 -7.40 -5.34 -15.91
N ILE A 104 -6.66 -4.78 -14.94
CA ILE A 104 -5.38 -5.34 -14.49
C ILE A 104 -5.62 -6.67 -13.79
N THR A 105 -6.68 -6.75 -12.98
CA THR A 105 -7.09 -7.98 -12.29
C THR A 105 -7.54 -9.06 -13.29
N LEU A 106 -8.30 -8.68 -14.32
CA LEU A 106 -8.71 -9.59 -15.40
C LEU A 106 -7.50 -10.16 -16.15
N ILE A 107 -6.49 -9.34 -16.47
CA ILE A 107 -5.26 -9.83 -17.10
C ILE A 107 -4.55 -10.84 -16.18
N GLY A 108 -4.45 -10.55 -14.88
CA GLY A 108 -3.86 -11.47 -13.91
C GLY A 108 -4.61 -12.81 -13.79
N GLN A 109 -5.95 -12.76 -13.74
CA GLN A 109 -6.82 -13.93 -13.69
C GLN A 109 -6.73 -14.77 -14.96
N GLU A 110 -6.78 -14.13 -16.14
CA GLU A 110 -6.63 -14.83 -17.41
C GLU A 110 -5.26 -15.50 -17.49
N MET A 111 -4.18 -14.80 -17.12
CA MET A 111 -2.83 -15.35 -17.05
C MET A 111 -2.75 -16.60 -16.16
N GLN A 112 -3.38 -16.58 -14.98
CA GLN A 112 -3.44 -17.74 -14.09
C GLN A 112 -4.25 -18.88 -14.71
N ARG A 113 -5.41 -18.58 -15.30
CA ARG A 113 -6.31 -19.55 -15.93
C ARG A 113 -5.63 -20.32 -17.06
N VAL A 114 -4.84 -19.64 -17.89
CA VAL A 114 -4.11 -20.25 -19.02
C VAL A 114 -2.73 -20.80 -18.62
N GLY A 115 -2.34 -20.68 -17.34
CA GLY A 115 -1.05 -21.15 -16.85
C GLY A 115 0.14 -20.39 -17.44
N TRP A 116 -0.03 -19.12 -17.80
CA TRP A 116 1.07 -18.34 -18.38
C TRP A 116 2.17 -18.08 -17.37
N THR A 117 3.40 -18.24 -17.84
CA THR A 117 4.59 -17.77 -17.13
C THR A 117 4.63 -16.24 -17.10
N ILE A 118 5.36 -15.68 -16.13
CA ILE A 118 5.61 -14.24 -16.04
C ILE A 118 6.19 -13.69 -17.35
N THR A 119 7.03 -14.46 -18.05
CA THR A 119 7.63 -14.07 -19.33
C THR A 119 6.58 -13.96 -20.44
N GLN A 120 5.65 -14.92 -20.53
CA GLN A 120 4.55 -14.87 -21.50
C GLN A 120 3.62 -13.68 -21.22
N GLY A 121 3.30 -13.43 -19.95
CA GLY A 121 2.54 -12.24 -19.55
C GLY A 121 3.21 -10.92 -19.93
N ARG A 122 4.53 -10.82 -19.73
CA ARG A 122 5.31 -9.64 -20.17
C ARG A 122 5.23 -9.43 -21.68
N HIS A 123 5.34 -10.50 -22.46
CA HIS A 123 5.24 -10.42 -23.93
C HIS A 123 3.85 -9.97 -24.37
N TYR A 124 2.80 -10.48 -23.73
CA TYR A 124 1.42 -10.04 -23.99
C TYR A 124 1.22 -8.56 -23.68
N LEU A 125 1.66 -8.09 -22.50
CA LEU A 125 1.57 -6.68 -22.12
C LEU A 125 2.32 -5.75 -23.08
N GLN A 126 3.47 -6.19 -23.56
CA GLN A 126 4.26 -5.45 -24.52
C GLN A 126 3.56 -5.36 -25.88
N ASN A 127 3.00 -6.48 -26.38
CA ASN A 127 2.42 -6.51 -27.72
C ASN A 127 1.03 -5.86 -27.77
N GLN A 128 0.21 -6.06 -26.74
CA GLN A 128 -1.16 -5.56 -26.74
C GLN A 128 -1.28 -4.13 -26.21
N PHE A 129 -0.46 -3.75 -25.22
CA PHE A 129 -0.59 -2.46 -24.54
C PHE A 129 0.64 -1.56 -24.69
N SER A 130 1.67 -1.99 -25.44
CA SER A 130 2.95 -1.29 -25.53
C SER A 130 3.58 -1.00 -24.16
N LYS A 131 3.30 -1.84 -23.16
CA LYS A 131 3.81 -1.69 -21.79
C LYS A 131 5.02 -2.57 -21.58
N GLN A 132 6.11 -1.97 -21.08
CA GLN A 132 7.33 -2.68 -20.72
C GLN A 132 7.68 -2.38 -19.27
N SER A 133 8.23 -3.37 -18.56
CA SER A 133 8.71 -3.15 -17.20
C SER A 133 9.94 -2.25 -17.21
N ARG A 134 10.11 -1.47 -16.13
CA ARG A 134 11.27 -0.60 -15.98
C ARG A 134 12.60 -1.36 -16.00
N TYR A 135 12.63 -2.61 -15.50
CA TYR A 135 13.82 -3.47 -15.59
C TYR A 135 14.18 -3.85 -17.03
N GLN A 136 13.18 -4.08 -17.91
CA GLN A 136 13.42 -4.31 -19.34
C GLN A 136 13.96 -3.06 -20.04
N LEU A 137 13.56 -1.87 -19.59
CA LEU A 137 14.10 -0.59 -20.07
C LEU A 137 15.52 -0.32 -19.54
N MET A 138 15.80 -0.67 -18.28
CA MET A 138 17.11 -0.53 -17.65
C MET A 138 18.15 -1.51 -18.20
N ALA A 139 17.75 -2.72 -18.61
CA ALA A 139 18.66 -3.63 -19.32
C ALA A 139 19.23 -3.01 -20.62
N ARG A 140 18.61 -1.93 -21.13
CA ARG A 140 19.04 -1.18 -22.31
C ARG A 140 19.75 0.16 -22.01
N LYS A 141 19.89 0.60 -20.74
CA LYS A 141 20.58 1.87 -20.38
C LYS A 141 21.46 1.74 -19.12
N PRO A 142 22.54 2.53 -18.97
CA PRO A 142 23.47 2.39 -17.84
C PRO A 142 22.80 2.64 -16.48
N LYS A 143 23.24 1.87 -15.49
CA LYS A 143 22.64 1.68 -14.18
C LYS A 143 22.79 2.90 -13.27
N HIS A 144 21.69 3.62 -13.06
CA HIS A 144 21.46 4.33 -11.80
C HIS A 144 19.98 4.21 -11.42
N LEU A 145 19.69 3.44 -10.36
CA LEU A 145 18.87 3.83 -9.20
C LEU A 145 18.02 2.72 -8.56
N CYS A 146 18.03 2.81 -7.23
CA CYS A 146 17.01 2.52 -6.20
C CYS A 146 16.36 1.14 -6.19
N ASN A 147 16.89 0.31 -5.28
CA ASN A 147 16.26 -0.89 -4.75
C ASN A 147 14.98 -0.53 -3.96
N PHE A 148 13.80 -0.80 -4.52
CA PHE A 148 12.61 -1.01 -3.69
C PHE A 148 12.60 -2.47 -3.24
N SER A 149 12.95 -2.71 -1.98
CA SER A 149 13.04 -4.05 -1.41
C SER A 149 11.77 -4.44 -0.64
N LYS A 150 11.16 -5.54 -1.12
CA LYS A 150 10.34 -6.56 -0.42
C LYS A 150 8.98 -6.16 0.18
N VAL A 151 7.96 -6.94 -0.19
CA VAL A 151 6.71 -7.15 0.56
C VAL A 151 7.09 -7.87 1.87
N TYR A 152 6.66 -7.32 3.00
CA TYR A 152 6.91 -7.83 4.36
C TYR A 152 5.63 -8.46 4.94
N PRO A 153 5.74 -9.35 5.95
CA PRO A 153 4.62 -10.15 6.47
C PRO A 153 3.52 -9.30 7.13
N PRO A 154 2.33 -9.87 7.40
CA PRO A 154 1.12 -9.11 7.70
C PRO A 154 1.25 -8.21 8.93
N LEU A 155 0.37 -7.22 8.99
CA LEU A 155 0.18 -6.25 10.05
C LEU A 155 -0.20 -6.96 11.37
N SER A 156 0.68 -7.77 11.96
CA SER A 156 0.40 -8.40 13.24
C SER A 156 0.33 -7.33 14.33
N ARG A 157 -0.66 -7.49 15.22
CA ARG A 157 -0.79 -6.74 16.46
C ARG A 157 0.56 -6.79 17.18
N SER A 158 1.19 -5.63 17.37
CA SER A 158 2.14 -5.49 18.47
C SER A 158 1.30 -5.49 19.74
N THR A 159 1.13 -6.68 20.31
CA THR A 159 0.61 -6.83 21.66
C THR A 159 1.67 -6.30 22.63
N VAL A 160 1.18 -5.51 23.60
CA VAL A 160 1.86 -4.84 24.72
C VAL A 160 2.46 -3.47 24.38
#